data_AF-A0A9P9F747-F1
#
_entry.id   AF-A0A9P9F747-F1
#
_cell.length_a   1.000
_cell.length_b   1.000
_cell.length_c   1.000
_cell.angle_alpha   90.00
_cell.angle_beta   90.00
_cell.angle_gamma   90.00
#
_symmetry.space_group_name_H-M   'P 1'
#
loop_
_entity.id
_entity.type
_entity.pdbx_description
1 polymer ?
#
loop_
_entity_poly.entity_id
_entity_poly.type
_entity_poly.pdbx_seq_one_letter_code
_entity_poly.pdbx_strand_id
1 'polypeptide(L)'
;MAEPLTIESSAAISAFIQELSIKAQGGKPVDEETLALRLLATEHASPDYDLSTIHSSNAGNAPVTASADGDDKFAKLTALMMGDTKPAEEQVSTGQVPKPPPIVILPGYDIAAVQDNYNTLMDANSMIQLYSNLMQVQQKPDGFDITTEAAAAYNFQAKTAYDAMAGPLAGFFMFDTGSTQKYSNQIPKDQIHDKFLGAVFDNFGFDPDTKKQLDGQLTTFVAGLSKIAPGKANSIDFSLRLGLVPRRNVTGDVDNPTYIYQPTIFLIRMSFDSYTFYQSTGKNSGVDKIDFNFNLSVTKFSLNARKFEQNRAKFDQMFQLVTDSNLRAYSQLLNKQLKTNEANPGDKN
;
A
#
# COMPACT_ATOMS: atom_id res chain seq x y z
N MET A 1 8.35 9.50 -16.08
CA MET A 1 8.76 9.53 -14.65
C MET A 1 7.71 10.33 -13.92
N ALA A 2 7.07 9.79 -12.88
CA ALA A 2 6.19 10.59 -12.02
C ALA A 2 7.08 11.52 -11.17
N GLU A 3 6.64 12.76 -10.98
CA GLU A 3 7.42 13.77 -10.24
C GLU A 3 7.63 13.34 -8.78
N PRO A 4 8.78 13.67 -8.17
CA PRO A 4 8.96 13.50 -6.74
C PRO A 4 7.87 14.26 -5.97
N LEU A 5 7.50 13.76 -4.78
CA LEU A 5 6.50 14.42 -3.95
C LEU A 5 7.02 15.82 -3.60
N THR A 6 6.37 16.86 -4.11
CA THR A 6 6.81 18.24 -3.87
C THR A 6 6.41 18.69 -2.47
N ILE A 7 6.99 19.80 -2.00
CA ILE A 7 6.57 20.42 -0.74
C ILE A 7 5.09 20.82 -0.83
N GLU A 8 4.64 21.37 -1.97
CA GLU A 8 3.24 21.73 -2.16
C GLU A 8 2.32 20.51 -2.12
N SER A 9 2.74 19.40 -2.74
CA SER A 9 1.99 18.13 -2.72
C SER A 9 1.89 17.57 -1.29
N SER A 10 2.99 17.65 -0.53
CA SER A 10 3.03 17.22 0.88
C SER A 10 2.09 18.05 1.74
N ALA A 11 2.10 19.37 1.57
CA ALA A 11 1.22 20.30 2.27
C ALA A 11 -0.25 20.04 1.92
N ALA A 12 -0.59 19.85 0.64
CA ALA A 12 -1.95 19.58 0.18
C ALA A 12 -2.50 18.25 0.73
N ILE A 13 -1.66 17.19 0.76
CA ILE A 13 -2.04 15.90 1.36
C ILE A 13 -2.30 16.07 2.85
N SER A 14 -1.42 16.80 3.56
CA SER A 14 -1.53 17.05 4.99
C SER A 14 -2.78 17.88 5.32
N ALA A 15 -3.08 18.88 4.50
CA ALA A 15 -4.32 19.66 4.53
C ALA A 15 -5.54 18.74 4.39
N PHE A 16 -5.54 17.85 3.40
CA PHE A 16 -6.66 16.93 3.16
C PHE A 16 -6.84 15.95 4.33
N ILE A 17 -5.76 15.43 4.92
CA ILE A 17 -5.82 14.56 6.10
C ILE A 17 -6.40 15.32 7.29
N GLN A 18 -5.99 16.57 7.48
CA GLN A 18 -6.52 17.39 8.56
C GLN A 18 -8.00 17.69 8.35
N GLU A 19 -8.43 18.03 7.13
CA GLU A 19 -9.84 18.19 6.80
C GLU A 19 -10.64 16.90 7.07
N LEU A 20 -10.10 15.74 6.65
CA LEU A 20 -10.68 14.42 6.90
C LEU A 20 -10.81 14.16 8.40
N SER A 21 -9.78 14.44 9.19
CA SER A 21 -9.79 14.27 10.64
C SER A 21 -10.80 15.20 11.33
N ILE A 22 -10.92 16.46 10.88
CA ILE A 22 -11.88 17.43 11.42
C ILE A 22 -13.31 16.98 11.12
N LYS A 23 -13.60 16.60 9.86
CA LYS A 23 -14.93 16.10 9.48
C LYS A 23 -15.29 14.82 10.24
N ALA A 24 -14.33 13.90 10.42
CA ALA A 24 -14.56 12.65 11.13
C ALA A 24 -14.87 12.84 12.63
N GLN A 25 -14.46 13.97 13.21
CA GLN A 25 -14.79 14.38 14.58
C GLN A 25 -16.07 15.22 14.68
N GLY A 26 -16.82 15.39 13.58
CA GLY A 26 -18.00 16.24 13.52
C GLY A 26 -17.70 17.74 13.51
N GLY A 27 -16.44 18.12 13.28
CA GLY A 27 -16.02 19.51 13.16
C GLY A 27 -16.51 20.16 11.86
N LYS A 28 -16.69 21.48 11.88
CA LYS A 28 -17.01 22.26 10.68
C LYS A 28 -15.77 22.35 9.76
N PRO A 29 -15.96 22.47 8.43
CA PRO A 29 -14.87 22.80 7.52
C PRO A 29 -14.11 24.04 8.00
N VAL A 30 -12.79 23.98 7.95
CA VAL A 30 -11.91 25.11 8.27
C VAL A 30 -11.48 25.80 6.97
N ASP A 31 -11.30 27.11 7.01
CA ASP A 31 -10.79 27.88 5.87
C ASP A 31 -9.32 27.54 5.56
N GLU A 32 -8.90 27.78 4.31
CA GLU A 32 -7.53 27.47 3.83
C GLU A 32 -6.43 28.14 4.66
N GLU A 33 -6.67 29.35 5.19
CA GLU A 33 -5.69 30.07 6.02
C GLU A 33 -5.53 29.38 7.38
N THR A 34 -6.64 28.99 8.02
CA THR A 34 -6.63 28.16 9.23
C THR A 34 -5.93 26.82 8.98
N LEU A 35 -6.17 26.19 7.82
CA LEU A 35 -5.52 24.94 7.44
C LEU A 35 -4.00 25.12 7.26
N ALA A 36 -3.57 26.15 6.54
CA ALA A 36 -2.16 26.48 6.36
C ALA A 36 -1.45 26.81 7.68
N LEU A 37 -2.11 27.56 8.59
CA LEU A 37 -1.59 27.85 9.92
C LEU A 37 -1.43 26.58 10.76
N ARG A 38 -2.39 25.65 10.66
CA ARG A 38 -2.31 24.35 11.35
C ARG A 38 -1.23 23.44 10.77
N LEU A 39 -1.00 23.48 9.46
CA LEU A 39 0.11 22.78 8.81
C LEU A 39 1.46 23.30 9.30
N LEU A 40 1.65 24.63 9.29
CA LEU A 40 2.83 25.29 9.86
C LEU A 40 3.04 24.91 11.33
N ALA A 41 1.96 24.86 12.12
CA ALA A 41 2.08 24.42 13.50
C ALA A 41 2.39 22.93 13.64
N THR A 42 1.93 22.07 12.72
CA THR A 42 2.28 20.64 12.75
C THR A 42 3.78 20.42 12.49
N GLU A 43 4.43 21.29 11.71
CA GLU A 43 5.88 21.25 11.48
C GLU A 43 6.71 21.79 12.64
N HIS A 44 6.14 22.65 13.50
CA HIS A 44 6.90 23.41 14.50
C HIS A 44 6.45 23.22 15.96
N ALA A 45 5.29 22.62 16.20
CA ALA A 45 4.75 22.43 17.54
C ALA A 45 5.09 21.06 18.13
N SER A 46 4.92 20.94 19.44
CA SER A 46 5.01 19.65 20.14
C SER A 46 3.98 18.67 19.57
N PRO A 47 4.26 17.35 19.53
CA PRO A 47 3.30 16.33 19.08
C PRO A 47 1.95 16.35 19.80
N ASP A 48 1.91 16.92 21.02
CA ASP A 48 0.71 17.03 21.85
C ASP A 48 -0.01 18.38 21.70
N TYR A 49 0.42 19.23 20.77
CA TYR A 49 -0.17 20.55 20.57
C TYR A 49 -1.58 20.45 19.99
N ASP A 50 -2.54 21.08 20.66
CA ASP A 50 -3.93 21.11 20.21
C ASP A 50 -4.11 22.07 19.03
N LEU A 51 -3.96 21.52 17.83
CA LEU A 51 -4.17 22.24 16.55
C LEU A 51 -5.59 22.80 16.41
N SER A 52 -6.57 22.32 17.21
CA SER A 52 -7.93 22.86 17.15
C SER A 52 -8.01 24.32 17.60
N THR A 53 -7.03 24.80 18.36
CA THR A 53 -6.94 26.18 18.86
C THR A 53 -6.43 27.19 17.83
N ILE A 54 -5.89 26.72 16.70
CA ILE A 54 -5.40 27.58 15.62
C ILE A 54 -6.57 27.93 14.69
N HIS A 55 -6.76 29.23 14.49
CA HIS A 55 -7.79 29.81 13.64
C HIS A 55 -7.23 31.06 12.94
N SER A 56 -7.70 31.33 11.72
CA SER A 56 -7.48 32.62 11.06
C SER A 56 -8.13 33.75 11.86
N SER A 57 -7.42 34.89 11.97
CA SER A 57 -7.97 36.13 12.52
C SER A 57 -9.03 36.77 11.63
N ASN A 58 -9.16 36.33 10.37
CA ASN A 58 -10.07 36.82 9.35
C ASN A 58 -11.18 35.81 9.03
N ALA A 59 -11.77 35.16 10.05
CA ALA A 59 -12.89 34.24 9.91
C ALA A 59 -14.21 34.97 9.50
N GLY A 60 -14.20 35.66 8.37
CA GLY A 60 -15.39 36.27 7.78
C GLY A 60 -16.25 35.24 7.07
N ASN A 61 -17.22 34.65 7.79
CA ASN A 61 -18.51 34.06 7.38
C ASN A 61 -18.71 33.39 5.99
N ALA A 62 -17.67 32.94 5.31
CA ALA A 62 -17.78 32.06 4.16
C ALA A 62 -16.77 30.92 4.35
N PRO A 63 -17.21 29.65 4.43
CA PRO A 63 -16.28 28.53 4.37
C PRO A 63 -15.66 28.55 2.98
N VAL A 64 -14.43 29.01 2.88
CA VAL A 64 -13.60 28.76 1.71
C VAL A 64 -13.06 27.35 1.93
N THR A 65 -13.84 26.35 1.53
CA THR A 65 -13.33 24.99 1.33
C THR A 65 -12.20 25.08 0.32
N ALA A 66 -11.16 24.28 0.51
CA ALA A 66 -10.16 24.06 -0.53
C ALA A 66 -10.88 23.51 -1.78
N SER A 67 -11.23 24.42 -2.70
CA SER A 67 -12.16 24.30 -3.83
C SER A 67 -13.66 24.13 -3.49
N ALA A 68 -14.50 24.69 -4.37
CA ALA A 68 -15.94 24.36 -4.49
C ALA A 68 -16.21 22.87 -4.84
N ASP A 69 -15.16 22.06 -5.01
CA ASP A 69 -15.20 20.62 -5.28
C ASP A 69 -15.10 19.76 -4.00
N GLY A 70 -15.33 20.36 -2.84
CA GLY A 70 -15.14 19.75 -1.52
C GLY A 70 -15.87 18.42 -1.32
N ASP A 71 -16.99 18.15 -2.01
CA ASP A 71 -17.68 16.86 -1.94
C ASP A 71 -17.17 15.83 -2.97
N ASP A 72 -16.70 16.30 -4.13
CA ASP A 72 -16.22 15.43 -5.23
C ASP A 72 -14.92 14.71 -4.85
N LYS A 73 -14.02 15.37 -4.12
CA LYS A 73 -12.74 14.74 -3.70
C LYS A 73 -12.94 13.60 -2.69
N PHE A 74 -13.88 13.71 -1.75
CA PHE A 74 -14.19 12.61 -0.83
C PHE A 74 -14.94 11.49 -1.57
N ALA A 75 -15.88 11.81 -2.47
CA ALA A 75 -16.54 10.80 -3.29
C ALA A 75 -15.53 10.02 -4.17
N LYS A 76 -14.56 10.72 -4.78
CA LYS A 76 -13.44 10.11 -5.51
C LYS A 76 -12.59 9.23 -4.61
N LEU A 77 -12.24 9.70 -3.42
CA LEU A 77 -11.49 8.91 -2.45
C LEU A 77 -12.25 7.63 -2.05
N THR A 78 -13.54 7.74 -1.72
CA THR A 78 -14.43 6.61 -1.44
C THR A 78 -14.47 5.63 -2.59
N ALA A 79 -14.65 6.11 -3.83
CA ALA A 79 -14.70 5.28 -5.02
C ALA A 79 -13.37 4.53 -5.26
N LEU A 80 -12.23 5.17 -5.02
CA LEU A 80 -10.92 4.51 -5.08
C LEU A 80 -10.77 3.45 -3.97
N MET A 81 -11.08 3.81 -2.72
CA MET A 81 -10.98 2.90 -1.58
C MET A 81 -11.85 1.65 -1.76
N MET A 82 -13.08 1.80 -2.24
CA MET A 82 -13.99 0.68 -2.49
C MET A 82 -13.69 -0.06 -3.79
N GLY A 83 -13.09 0.60 -4.78
CA GLY A 83 -12.57 -0.06 -5.99
C GLY A 83 -11.42 -1.02 -5.68
N ASP A 84 -10.54 -0.63 -4.76
CA ASP A 84 -9.34 -1.39 -4.39
C ASP A 84 -9.64 -2.73 -3.70
N THR A 85 -10.85 -2.91 -3.15
CA THR A 85 -11.27 -4.17 -2.53
C THR A 85 -11.79 -5.18 -3.56
N LYS A 86 -12.02 -4.75 -4.80
CA LYS A 86 -12.56 -5.61 -5.85
C LYS A 86 -11.47 -6.50 -6.48
N PRO A 87 -11.84 -7.66 -7.05
CA PRO A 87 -10.93 -8.45 -7.87
C PRO A 87 -10.36 -7.65 -9.05
N ALA A 88 -9.16 -8.04 -9.53
CA ALA A 88 -8.47 -7.35 -10.62
C ALA A 88 -9.33 -7.21 -11.89
N GLU A 89 -10.08 -8.25 -12.26
CA GLU A 89 -10.97 -8.21 -13.42
C GLU A 89 -12.08 -7.17 -13.29
N GLU A 90 -12.66 -7.02 -12.09
CA GLU A 90 -13.68 -6.01 -11.82
C GLU A 90 -13.09 -4.61 -11.83
N GLN A 91 -11.91 -4.41 -11.24
CA GLN A 91 -11.20 -3.11 -11.29
C GLN A 91 -11.02 -2.66 -12.76
N VAL A 92 -10.52 -3.55 -13.61
CA VAL A 92 -10.36 -3.29 -15.06
C VAL A 92 -11.69 -2.94 -15.72
N SER A 93 -12.76 -3.70 -15.43
CA SER A 93 -14.08 -3.47 -16.03
C SER A 93 -14.67 -2.09 -15.68
N THR A 94 -14.25 -1.52 -14.54
CA THR A 94 -14.63 -0.19 -14.08
C THR A 94 -13.65 0.91 -14.47
N GLY A 95 -12.70 0.63 -15.38
CA GLY A 95 -11.72 1.62 -15.85
C GLY A 95 -10.61 1.90 -14.84
N GLN A 96 -10.36 1.02 -13.88
CA GLN A 96 -9.27 1.15 -12.90
C GLN A 96 -8.12 0.20 -13.25
N VAL A 97 -6.89 0.67 -13.03
CA VAL A 97 -5.72 -0.20 -13.10
C VAL A 97 -5.71 -1.12 -11.89
N PRO A 98 -5.67 -2.45 -12.08
CA PRO A 98 -5.81 -3.42 -11.01
C PRO A 98 -4.59 -3.38 -10.09
N LYS A 99 -4.85 -3.21 -8.80
CA LYS A 99 -3.83 -3.27 -7.75
C LYS A 99 -3.67 -4.70 -7.23
N PRO A 100 -2.45 -5.21 -7.05
CA PRO A 100 -2.27 -6.47 -6.34
C PRO A 100 -2.72 -6.25 -4.88
N PRO A 101 -3.64 -7.07 -4.35
CA PRO A 101 -4.10 -6.91 -2.99
C PRO A 101 -2.93 -7.16 -2.02
N PRO A 102 -2.86 -6.46 -0.88
CA PRO A 102 -1.89 -6.80 0.16
C PRO A 102 -2.07 -8.24 0.60
N ILE A 103 -0.97 -8.93 0.85
CA ILE A 103 -0.98 -10.29 1.37
C ILE A 103 -0.48 -10.21 2.80
N VAL A 104 -1.26 -10.71 3.75
CA VAL A 104 -0.83 -10.85 5.15
C VAL A 104 -0.87 -12.32 5.49
N ILE A 105 0.26 -12.83 5.99
CA ILE A 105 0.43 -14.25 6.30
C ILE A 105 0.45 -14.41 7.81
N LEU A 106 -0.51 -15.16 8.33
CA LEU A 106 -0.53 -15.58 9.73
C LEU A 106 0.50 -16.71 9.88
N PRO A 107 1.57 -16.52 10.68
CA PRO A 107 2.55 -17.57 10.92
C PRO A 107 1.96 -18.70 11.77
N GLY A 108 2.60 -19.88 11.75
CA GLY A 108 2.14 -21.08 12.47
C GLY A 108 2.27 -21.02 14.00
N TYR A 109 2.46 -19.84 14.59
CA TYR A 109 2.50 -19.66 16.04
C TYR A 109 1.09 -19.54 16.62
N ASP A 110 0.81 -20.27 17.69
CA ASP A 110 -0.40 -20.07 18.50
C ASP A 110 -0.10 -19.18 19.72
N ILE A 111 0.09 -17.88 19.46
CA ILE A 111 0.42 -16.88 20.48
C ILE A 111 -0.47 -15.65 20.28
N ALA A 112 -1.19 -15.23 21.33
CA ALA A 112 -2.12 -14.10 21.25
C ALA A 112 -1.49 -12.82 20.65
N ALA A 113 -0.27 -12.47 21.09
CA ALA A 113 0.47 -11.32 20.57
C ALA A 113 0.76 -11.41 19.05
N VAL A 114 0.91 -12.62 18.50
CA VAL A 114 1.07 -12.82 17.05
C VAL A 114 -0.22 -12.51 16.32
N GLN A 115 -1.36 -12.98 16.84
CA GLN A 115 -2.67 -12.69 16.26
C GLN A 115 -2.97 -11.18 16.29
N ASP A 116 -2.64 -10.49 17.38
CA ASP A 116 -2.83 -9.03 17.50
C ASP A 116 -1.94 -8.26 16.53
N ASN A 117 -0.67 -8.67 16.37
CA ASN A 117 0.24 -8.08 15.40
C ASN A 117 -0.17 -8.35 13.95
N TYR A 118 -0.65 -9.56 13.65
CA TYR A 118 -1.22 -9.93 12.36
C TYR A 118 -2.43 -9.05 12.01
N ASN A 119 -3.33 -8.90 12.97
CA ASN A 119 -4.50 -8.03 12.88
C ASN A 119 -4.07 -6.57 12.64
N THR A 120 -3.06 -6.09 13.36
CA THR A 120 -2.54 -4.73 13.20
C THR A 120 -1.87 -4.52 11.85
N LEU A 121 -1.23 -5.53 11.25
CA LEU A 121 -0.67 -5.46 9.89
C LEU A 121 -1.75 -5.29 8.83
N MET A 122 -2.88 -6.00 8.94
CA MET A 122 -3.99 -5.84 8.00
C MET A 122 -4.48 -4.39 8.00
N ASP A 123 -4.61 -3.79 9.18
CA ASP A 123 -5.05 -2.40 9.32
C ASP A 123 -4.00 -1.41 8.82
N ALA A 124 -2.72 -1.68 9.07
CA ALA A 124 -1.62 -0.87 8.56
C ALA A 124 -1.60 -0.86 7.02
N ASN A 125 -1.88 -1.99 6.36
CA ASN A 125 -2.06 -2.04 4.92
C ASN A 125 -3.21 -1.15 4.43
N SER A 126 -4.33 -1.13 5.15
CA SER A 126 -5.46 -0.24 4.84
C SER A 126 -5.04 1.22 4.95
N MET A 127 -4.30 1.61 6.00
CA MET A 127 -3.77 2.97 6.12
C MET A 127 -2.87 3.32 4.94
N ILE A 128 -1.95 2.43 4.54
CA ILE A 128 -1.11 2.65 3.35
C ILE A 128 -1.98 2.87 2.11
N GLN A 129 -3.09 2.13 1.96
CA GLN A 129 -4.02 2.30 0.84
C GLN A 129 -4.71 3.66 0.87
N LEU A 130 -5.21 4.08 2.05
CA LEU A 130 -5.84 5.39 2.23
C LEU A 130 -4.89 6.51 1.79
N TYR A 131 -3.66 6.52 2.31
CA TYR A 131 -2.68 7.54 1.96
C TYR A 131 -2.25 7.49 0.49
N SER A 132 -2.13 6.30 -0.10
CA SER A 132 -1.84 6.15 -1.53
C SER A 132 -2.97 6.72 -2.41
N ASN A 133 -4.23 6.52 -2.00
CA ASN A 133 -5.39 7.04 -2.73
C ASN A 133 -5.57 8.55 -2.51
N LEU A 134 -5.24 9.08 -1.33
CA LEU A 134 -5.17 10.53 -1.09
C LEU A 134 -4.15 11.19 -2.03
N MET A 135 -2.97 10.58 -2.20
CA MET A 135 -1.98 11.04 -3.18
C MET A 135 -2.52 11.01 -4.61
N GLN A 136 -3.29 9.98 -4.97
CA GLN A 136 -3.93 9.90 -6.29
C GLN A 136 -4.95 11.02 -6.51
N VAL A 137 -5.87 11.24 -5.56
CA VAL A 137 -6.88 12.32 -5.66
C VAL A 137 -6.21 13.70 -5.80
N GLN A 138 -5.05 13.90 -5.16
CA GLN A 138 -4.32 15.16 -5.21
C GLN A 138 -3.51 15.34 -6.51
N GLN A 139 -2.72 14.34 -6.91
CA GLN A 139 -1.78 14.46 -8.03
C GLN A 139 -2.41 14.09 -9.39
N LYS A 140 -3.50 13.31 -9.38
CA LYS A 140 -4.24 12.84 -10.55
C LYS A 140 -5.75 12.83 -10.26
N PRO A 141 -6.36 14.01 -10.05
CA PRO A 141 -7.78 14.14 -9.66
C PRO A 141 -8.77 13.59 -10.69
N ASP A 142 -8.40 13.58 -11.97
CA ASP A 142 -9.21 13.03 -13.07
C ASP A 142 -8.99 11.51 -13.25
N GLY A 143 -8.11 10.91 -12.46
CA GLY A 143 -7.70 9.51 -12.59
C GLY A 143 -6.71 9.28 -13.73
N PHE A 144 -6.68 8.04 -14.22
CA PHE A 144 -5.88 7.63 -15.37
C PHE A 144 -6.80 7.05 -16.42
N ASP A 145 -6.58 7.38 -17.69
CA ASP A 145 -7.20 6.65 -18.79
C ASP A 145 -6.44 5.33 -18.99
N ILE A 146 -6.98 4.23 -18.48
CA ILE A 146 -6.29 2.93 -18.52
C ILE A 146 -6.09 2.38 -19.94
N THR A 147 -6.74 2.97 -20.96
CA THR A 147 -6.54 2.57 -22.35
C THR A 147 -5.26 3.15 -22.96
N THR A 148 -4.79 4.28 -22.43
CA THR A 148 -3.62 5.01 -22.95
C THR A 148 -2.51 5.21 -21.92
N GLU A 149 -2.85 5.24 -20.63
CA GLU A 149 -1.99 5.59 -19.50
C GLU A 149 -1.76 4.45 -18.50
N ALA A 150 -2.15 3.21 -18.82
CA ALA A 150 -2.04 2.07 -17.90
C ALA A 150 -0.66 1.93 -17.24
N ALA A 151 0.44 2.01 -18.00
CA ALA A 151 1.78 1.93 -17.43
C ALA A 151 2.10 3.11 -16.50
N ALA A 152 1.62 4.32 -16.80
CA ALA A 152 1.80 5.46 -15.91
C ALA A 152 1.01 5.26 -14.60
N ALA A 153 -0.19 4.71 -14.67
CA ALA A 153 -1.01 4.37 -13.52
C ALA A 153 -0.36 3.29 -12.64
N TYR A 154 0.14 2.20 -13.23
CA TYR A 154 0.89 1.18 -12.49
C TYR A 154 2.12 1.76 -11.79
N ASN A 155 2.92 2.53 -12.53
CA ASN A 155 4.12 3.17 -11.98
C ASN A 155 3.79 4.14 -10.84
N PHE A 156 2.68 4.87 -10.97
CA PHE A 156 2.19 5.75 -9.93
C PHE A 156 1.77 4.97 -8.68
N GLN A 157 0.94 3.93 -8.83
CA GLN A 157 0.49 3.08 -7.72
C GLN A 157 1.66 2.39 -7.01
N ALA A 158 2.65 1.91 -7.77
CA ALA A 158 3.84 1.29 -7.22
C ALA A 158 4.65 2.25 -6.35
N LYS A 159 4.74 3.51 -6.79
CA LYS A 159 5.46 4.58 -6.09
C LYS A 159 4.70 5.07 -4.85
N THR A 160 3.40 5.34 -4.97
CA THR A 160 2.62 5.93 -3.86
C THR A 160 2.52 5.01 -2.65
N ALA A 161 2.57 3.69 -2.83
CA ALA A 161 2.67 2.77 -1.71
C ALA A 161 3.95 2.98 -0.87
N TYR A 162 5.09 3.20 -1.53
CA TYR A 162 6.36 3.54 -0.85
C TYR A 162 6.26 4.93 -0.22
N ASP A 163 5.82 5.93 -0.97
CA ASP A 163 5.73 7.32 -0.50
C ASP A 163 4.80 7.44 0.71
N ALA A 164 3.71 6.68 0.74
CA ALA A 164 2.79 6.66 1.89
C ALA A 164 3.51 6.18 3.16
N MET A 165 4.32 5.11 3.05
CA MET A 165 5.07 4.54 4.17
C MET A 165 6.26 5.40 4.60
N ALA A 166 6.99 5.98 3.64
CA ALA A 166 8.18 6.78 3.87
C ALA A 166 7.90 8.27 4.15
N GLY A 167 6.69 8.74 3.83
CA GLY A 167 6.24 10.12 4.06
C GLY A 167 5.29 10.20 5.25
N PRO A 168 3.97 10.33 5.02
CA PRO A 168 3.03 10.63 6.10
C PRO A 168 2.90 9.52 7.15
N LEU A 169 3.21 8.26 6.81
CA LEU A 169 3.22 7.15 7.77
C LEU A 169 4.60 6.85 8.35
N ALA A 170 5.64 7.65 8.06
CA ALA A 170 7.00 7.42 8.57
C ALA A 170 7.06 7.44 10.11
N GLY A 171 6.12 8.13 10.76
CA GLY A 171 5.99 8.10 12.21
C GLY A 171 5.57 6.74 12.78
N PHE A 172 4.99 5.85 11.97
CA PHE A 172 4.51 4.52 12.35
C PHE A 172 5.41 3.40 11.82
N PHE A 173 6.14 3.65 10.73
CA PHE A 173 7.03 2.68 10.11
C PHE A 173 8.50 3.05 10.31
N MET A 174 9.29 2.08 10.75
CA MET A 174 10.74 2.16 10.74
C MET A 174 11.26 1.50 9.48
N PHE A 175 11.91 2.28 8.62
CA PHE A 175 12.69 1.74 7.52
C PHE A 175 13.88 0.96 8.09
N ASP A 176 14.04 -0.28 7.66
CA ASP A 176 15.15 -1.15 8.07
C ASP A 176 16.15 -1.24 6.90
N THR A 177 16.03 -2.27 6.08
CA THR A 177 16.93 -2.54 4.94
C THR A 177 16.13 -2.73 3.65
N GLY A 178 16.77 -2.39 2.53
CA GLY A 178 16.28 -2.71 1.18
C GLY A 178 17.26 -3.61 0.44
N SER A 179 16.76 -4.44 -0.47
CA SER A 179 17.58 -5.17 -1.44
C SER A 179 17.03 -4.98 -2.83
N THR A 180 17.91 -4.93 -3.83
CA THR A 180 17.53 -4.89 -5.24
C THR A 180 18.27 -5.98 -5.99
N GLN A 181 17.54 -6.75 -6.78
CA GLN A 181 18.04 -7.84 -7.58
C GLN A 181 17.51 -7.69 -9.01
N LYS A 182 18.40 -7.88 -9.98
CA LYS A 182 18.04 -7.90 -11.40
C LYS A 182 17.93 -9.34 -11.86
N TYR A 183 16.81 -9.67 -12.49
CA TYR A 183 16.56 -10.96 -13.10
C TYR A 183 16.55 -10.80 -14.61
N SER A 184 17.30 -11.66 -15.29
CA SER A 184 17.35 -11.72 -16.74
C SER A 184 17.65 -13.15 -17.15
N ASN A 185 16.59 -13.88 -17.48
CA ASN A 185 16.67 -15.30 -17.84
C ASN A 185 15.73 -15.60 -18.99
N GLN A 186 16.15 -16.48 -19.90
CA GLN A 186 15.24 -17.06 -20.88
C GLN A 186 14.54 -18.26 -20.25
N ILE A 187 13.22 -18.21 -20.13
CA ILE A 187 12.43 -19.25 -19.44
C ILE A 187 11.33 -19.81 -20.35
N PRO A 188 11.03 -21.12 -20.26
CA PRO A 188 9.84 -21.70 -20.87
C PRO A 188 8.57 -21.01 -20.37
N LYS A 189 7.59 -20.82 -21.27
CA LYS A 189 6.38 -20.07 -20.96
C LYS A 189 5.53 -20.72 -19.86
N ASP A 190 5.51 -22.05 -19.82
CA ASP A 190 4.85 -22.85 -18.79
C ASP A 190 5.51 -22.75 -17.41
N GLN A 191 6.76 -22.27 -17.33
CA GLN A 191 7.51 -22.12 -16.07
C GLN A 191 7.52 -20.69 -15.52
N ILE A 192 6.88 -19.73 -16.18
CA ILE A 192 6.93 -18.32 -15.78
C ILE A 192 6.46 -18.12 -14.33
N HIS A 193 5.33 -18.72 -13.97
CA HIS A 193 4.76 -18.62 -12.63
C HIS A 193 5.74 -19.15 -11.57
N ASP A 194 6.20 -20.39 -11.73
CA ASP A 194 7.11 -21.02 -10.78
C ASP A 194 8.41 -20.23 -10.62
N LYS A 195 9.02 -19.77 -11.73
CA LYS A 195 10.26 -19.00 -11.71
C LYS A 195 10.08 -17.63 -11.07
N PHE A 196 8.96 -16.96 -11.35
CA PHE A 196 8.64 -15.68 -10.76
C PHE A 196 8.37 -15.78 -9.26
N LEU A 197 7.55 -16.75 -8.83
CA LEU A 197 7.28 -16.98 -7.41
C LEU A 197 8.54 -17.38 -6.65
N GLY A 198 9.42 -18.20 -7.24
CA GLY A 198 10.72 -18.52 -6.65
C GLY A 198 11.57 -17.28 -6.42
N ALA A 199 11.74 -16.45 -7.47
CA ALA A 199 12.49 -15.21 -7.39
C ALA A 199 11.95 -14.23 -6.33
N VAL A 200 10.63 -14.13 -6.20
CA VAL A 200 9.99 -13.19 -5.27
C VAL A 200 9.95 -13.74 -3.83
N PHE A 201 9.68 -15.03 -3.63
CA PHE A 201 9.27 -15.56 -2.34
C PHE A 201 10.21 -16.60 -1.70
N ASP A 202 11.22 -17.13 -2.40
CA ASP A 202 12.08 -18.20 -1.82
C ASP A 202 12.86 -17.76 -0.57
N ASN A 203 13.24 -16.47 -0.54
CA ASN A 203 13.94 -15.85 0.59
C ASN A 203 13.05 -15.64 1.81
N PHE A 204 11.73 -15.82 1.70
CA PHE A 204 10.81 -15.70 2.83
C PHE A 204 10.57 -17.04 3.55
N GLY A 205 10.99 -18.15 2.97
CA GLY A 205 10.92 -19.45 3.63
C GLY A 205 9.53 -20.04 3.77
N PHE A 206 8.61 -19.72 2.86
CA PHE A 206 7.27 -20.31 2.87
C PHE A 206 7.27 -21.79 2.52
N ASP A 207 6.39 -22.54 3.21
CA ASP A 207 6.09 -23.94 2.91
C ASP A 207 5.41 -24.10 1.53
N PRO A 208 5.39 -25.32 0.96
CA PRO A 208 4.79 -25.59 -0.35
C PRO A 208 3.31 -25.21 -0.47
N ASP A 209 2.51 -25.38 0.59
CA ASP A 209 1.08 -25.05 0.55
C ASP A 209 0.86 -23.54 0.52
N THR A 210 1.65 -22.79 1.27
CA THR A 210 1.66 -21.31 1.22
C THR A 210 2.09 -20.82 -0.16
N LYS A 211 3.13 -21.41 -0.77
CA LYS A 211 3.54 -21.09 -2.15
C LYS A 211 2.44 -21.37 -3.17
N LYS A 212 1.72 -22.47 -3.03
CA LYS A 212 0.56 -22.80 -3.89
C LYS A 212 -0.57 -21.79 -3.74
N GLN A 213 -0.83 -21.30 -2.53
CA GLN A 213 -1.81 -20.22 -2.32
C GLN A 213 -1.36 -18.91 -2.98
N LEU A 214 -0.08 -18.56 -2.88
CA LEU A 214 0.49 -17.38 -3.57
C LEU A 214 0.38 -17.50 -5.09
N ASP A 215 0.61 -18.69 -5.66
CA ASP A 215 0.40 -18.95 -7.08
C ASP A 215 -1.06 -18.76 -7.52
N GLY A 216 -2.02 -19.22 -6.70
CA GLY A 216 -3.43 -18.97 -6.94
C GLY A 216 -3.78 -17.47 -6.96
N GLN A 217 -3.17 -16.68 -6.07
CA GLN A 217 -3.33 -15.22 -6.06
C GLN A 217 -2.73 -14.57 -7.31
N LEU A 218 -1.51 -14.98 -7.71
CA LEU A 218 -0.86 -14.50 -8.92
C LEU A 218 -1.69 -14.81 -10.16
N THR A 219 -2.20 -16.04 -10.29
CA THR A 219 -3.06 -16.49 -11.39
C THR A 219 -4.31 -15.63 -11.51
N THR A 220 -4.99 -15.38 -10.38
CA THR A 220 -6.19 -14.54 -10.33
C THR A 220 -5.88 -13.10 -10.74
N PHE A 221 -4.75 -12.56 -10.29
CA PHE A 221 -4.32 -11.21 -10.63
C PHE A 221 -3.98 -11.07 -12.12
N VAL A 222 -3.16 -11.97 -12.67
CA VAL A 222 -2.73 -11.97 -14.08
C VAL A 222 -3.91 -12.12 -15.05
N ALA A 223 -4.94 -12.88 -14.68
CA ALA A 223 -6.17 -12.97 -15.46
C ALA A 223 -6.80 -11.59 -15.74
N GLY A 224 -6.80 -10.70 -14.75
CA GLY A 224 -7.23 -9.31 -14.90
C GLY A 224 -6.29 -8.46 -15.77
N LEU A 225 -4.97 -8.65 -15.63
CA LEU A 225 -3.95 -7.90 -16.38
C LEU A 225 -4.02 -8.13 -17.89
N SER A 226 -4.40 -9.33 -18.32
CA SER A 226 -4.44 -9.71 -19.75
C SER A 226 -5.36 -8.84 -20.61
N LYS A 227 -6.24 -8.04 -19.99
CA LYS A 227 -7.18 -7.12 -20.64
C LYS A 227 -6.64 -5.70 -20.79
N ILE A 228 -5.47 -5.39 -20.23
CA ILE A 228 -4.88 -4.05 -20.26
C ILE A 228 -3.80 -3.97 -21.33
N ALA A 229 -3.88 -2.94 -22.18
CA ALA A 229 -2.79 -2.54 -23.04
C ALA A 229 -1.90 -1.54 -22.30
N PRO A 230 -0.63 -1.85 -22.02
CA PRO A 230 0.24 -0.98 -21.20
C PRO A 230 0.67 0.34 -21.88
N GLY A 231 0.25 0.59 -23.13
CA GLY A 231 0.65 1.77 -23.89
C GLY A 231 2.12 1.72 -24.36
N LYS A 232 2.74 2.90 -24.57
CA LYS A 232 4.11 3.05 -25.13
C LYS A 232 5.22 3.13 -24.07
N ALA A 233 4.98 2.73 -22.83
CA ALA A 233 6.00 2.83 -21.79
C ALA A 233 7.14 1.82 -22.00
N ASN A 234 8.33 2.14 -21.49
CA ASN A 234 9.47 1.22 -21.51
C ASN A 234 9.43 0.20 -20.36
N SER A 235 8.84 0.58 -19.22
CA SER A 235 8.70 -0.27 -18.05
C SER A 235 7.35 -0.11 -17.36
N ILE A 236 6.95 -1.17 -16.66
CA ILE A 236 5.74 -1.23 -15.85
C ILE A 236 6.13 -1.74 -14.47
N ASP A 237 5.82 -0.94 -13.46
CA ASP A 237 6.16 -1.20 -12.08
C ASP A 237 4.92 -1.64 -11.30
N PHE A 238 5.07 -2.71 -10.53
CA PHE A 238 4.09 -3.20 -9.59
C PHE A 238 4.66 -3.09 -8.17
N SER A 239 3.78 -2.90 -7.17
CA SER A 239 4.17 -3.04 -5.77
C SER A 239 3.24 -4.02 -5.07
N LEU A 240 3.81 -5.02 -4.41
CA LEU A 240 3.09 -5.93 -3.53
C LEU A 240 3.47 -5.61 -2.08
N ARG A 241 2.47 -5.49 -1.22
CA ARG A 241 2.67 -5.38 0.22
C ARG A 241 2.50 -6.75 0.85
N LEU A 242 3.58 -7.28 1.41
CA LEU A 242 3.61 -8.56 2.10
C LEU A 242 3.79 -8.32 3.61
N GLY A 243 2.72 -8.52 4.39
CA GLY A 243 2.73 -8.41 5.85
C GLY A 243 3.08 -9.73 6.51
N LEU A 244 4.13 -9.72 7.34
CA LEU A 244 4.58 -10.87 8.14
C LEU A 244 4.80 -10.45 9.59
N VAL A 245 4.69 -11.43 10.51
CA VAL A 245 5.04 -11.26 11.93
C VAL A 245 6.26 -12.13 12.25
N PRO A 246 7.47 -11.77 11.77
CA PRO A 246 8.68 -12.51 12.09
C PRO A 246 8.95 -12.51 13.60
N ARG A 247 9.49 -13.63 14.07
CA ARG A 247 9.94 -13.85 15.44
C ARG A 247 11.43 -13.52 15.51
N ARG A 248 11.82 -12.56 16.35
CA ARG A 248 13.24 -12.21 16.57
C ARG A 248 13.69 -12.57 17.97
N ASN A 249 14.86 -13.20 18.08
CA ASN A 249 15.53 -13.38 19.37
C ASN A 249 16.19 -12.06 19.79
N VAL A 250 15.76 -11.46 20.91
CA VAL A 250 16.31 -10.19 21.42
C VAL A 250 17.40 -10.38 22.47
N THR A 251 17.59 -11.60 22.95
CA THR A 251 18.63 -11.88 23.96
C THR A 251 20.00 -12.14 23.34
N GLY A 252 20.04 -12.58 22.07
CA GLY A 252 21.26 -13.10 21.45
C GLY A 252 21.74 -14.43 22.05
N ASP A 253 21.05 -14.95 23.07
CA ASP A 253 21.29 -16.25 23.67
C ASP A 253 20.39 -17.30 22.97
N VAL A 254 21.01 -18.33 22.42
CA VAL A 254 20.32 -19.44 21.75
C VAL A 254 19.78 -20.45 22.77
N ASP A 255 20.40 -20.54 23.95
CA ASP A 255 20.03 -21.46 25.01
C ASP A 255 18.85 -20.91 25.83
N ASN A 256 18.77 -19.58 26.00
CA ASN A 256 17.69 -18.89 26.71
C ASN A 256 17.06 -17.74 25.90
N PRO A 257 16.42 -18.04 24.74
CA PRO A 257 15.94 -17.01 23.85
C PRO A 257 14.72 -16.29 24.42
N THR A 258 14.76 -14.96 24.48
CA THR A 258 13.52 -14.16 24.54
C THR A 258 13.15 -13.74 23.14
N TYR A 259 11.93 -14.09 22.74
CA TYR A 259 11.42 -13.74 21.42
C TYR A 259 10.50 -12.54 21.48
N ILE A 260 10.64 -11.65 20.49
CA ILE A 260 9.63 -10.65 20.15
C ILE A 260 9.03 -10.96 18.80
N TYR A 261 7.78 -10.54 18.61
CA TYR A 261 7.03 -10.72 17.37
C TYR A 261 6.85 -9.35 16.73
N GLN A 262 7.60 -9.07 15.68
CA GLN A 262 7.69 -7.72 15.11
C GLN A 262 6.85 -7.64 13.85
N PRO A 263 5.66 -7.00 13.86
CA PRO A 263 4.88 -6.81 12.64
C PRO A 263 5.71 -6.03 11.62
N THR A 264 5.85 -6.61 10.43
CA THR A 264 6.71 -6.10 9.36
C THR A 264 5.97 -6.16 8.03
N ILE A 265 6.05 -5.08 7.25
CA ILE A 265 5.60 -5.04 5.86
C ILE A 265 6.82 -5.04 4.96
N PHE A 266 6.89 -6.02 4.07
CA PHE A 266 7.84 -6.06 2.97
C PHE A 266 7.16 -5.47 1.75
N LEU A 267 7.64 -4.31 1.31
CA LEU A 267 7.20 -3.70 0.05
C LEU A 267 8.05 -4.28 -1.08
N ILE A 268 7.44 -5.16 -1.86
CA ILE A 268 8.04 -5.86 -2.99
C ILE A 268 7.69 -5.07 -4.25
N ARG A 269 8.61 -4.24 -4.72
CA ARG A 269 8.49 -3.50 -5.98
C ARG A 269 9.11 -4.30 -7.11
N MET A 270 8.39 -4.45 -8.21
CA MET A 270 8.78 -5.23 -9.38
C MET A 270 8.69 -4.33 -10.60
N SER A 271 9.80 -4.14 -11.32
CA SER A 271 9.84 -3.32 -12.54
C SER A 271 10.10 -4.23 -13.73
N PHE A 272 9.11 -4.38 -14.60
CA PHE A 272 9.19 -5.21 -15.80
C PHE A 272 9.46 -4.35 -17.02
N ASP A 273 10.29 -4.84 -17.93
CA ASP A 273 10.31 -4.30 -19.29
C ASP A 273 8.94 -4.54 -19.93
N SER A 274 8.38 -3.54 -20.62
CA SER A 274 7.02 -3.65 -21.18
C SER A 274 6.88 -4.83 -22.15
N TYR A 275 7.96 -5.19 -22.86
CA TYR A 275 7.99 -6.38 -23.70
C TYR A 275 7.88 -7.68 -22.90
N THR A 276 8.66 -7.81 -21.81
CA THR A 276 8.56 -8.97 -20.90
C THR A 276 7.17 -9.06 -20.30
N PHE A 277 6.58 -7.94 -19.85
CA PHE A 277 5.23 -7.91 -19.32
C PHE A 277 4.20 -8.42 -20.34
N TYR A 278 4.24 -7.91 -21.57
CA TYR A 278 3.32 -8.31 -22.64
C TYR A 278 3.44 -9.80 -22.97
N GLN A 279 4.67 -10.30 -23.09
CA GLN A 279 4.93 -11.72 -23.38
C GLN A 279 4.49 -12.64 -22.24
N SER A 280 4.62 -12.18 -20.99
CA SER A 280 4.29 -12.97 -19.79
C SER A 280 2.80 -13.00 -19.48
N THR A 281 2.04 -11.98 -19.88
CA THR A 281 0.60 -11.86 -19.61
C THR A 281 -0.28 -12.19 -20.82
N GLY A 282 0.30 -12.23 -22.04
CA GLY A 282 -0.40 -12.52 -23.28
C GLY A 282 -0.64 -14.02 -23.55
N LYS A 283 -1.88 -14.37 -23.92
CA LYS A 283 -2.28 -15.76 -24.23
C LYS A 283 -1.67 -16.32 -25.52
N ASN A 284 -1.28 -15.48 -26.49
CA ASN A 284 -1.05 -15.89 -27.89
C ASN A 284 0.34 -15.59 -28.48
N SER A 285 1.39 -15.46 -27.68
CA SER A 285 2.74 -15.55 -28.25
C SER A 285 3.04 -17.01 -28.56
N GLY A 286 3.11 -17.38 -29.83
CA GLY A 286 3.53 -18.72 -30.29
C GLY A 286 5.01 -19.00 -30.03
N VAL A 287 5.54 -18.52 -28.91
CA VAL A 287 6.94 -18.58 -28.52
C VAL A 287 7.05 -19.47 -27.29
N ASP A 288 7.82 -20.55 -27.40
CA ASP A 288 7.97 -21.55 -26.34
C ASP A 288 8.79 -21.03 -25.14
N LYS A 289 9.61 -20.00 -25.36
CA LYS A 289 10.47 -19.38 -24.36
C LYS A 289 10.39 -17.85 -24.43
N ILE A 290 10.44 -17.19 -23.28
CA ILE A 290 10.44 -15.73 -23.21
C ILE A 290 11.71 -15.24 -22.51
N ASP A 291 12.19 -14.06 -22.92
CA ASP A 291 13.21 -13.34 -22.17
C ASP A 291 12.52 -12.63 -21.00
N PHE A 292 12.64 -13.23 -19.81
CA PHE A 292 11.99 -12.78 -18.60
C PHE A 292 12.92 -11.87 -17.81
N ASN A 293 12.78 -10.57 -18.06
CA ASN A 293 13.58 -9.50 -17.48
C ASN A 293 12.75 -8.64 -16.53
N PHE A 294 13.19 -8.54 -15.29
CA PHE A 294 12.60 -7.62 -14.32
C PHE A 294 13.58 -7.27 -13.20
N ASN A 295 13.37 -6.13 -12.57
CA ASN A 295 14.06 -5.74 -11.35
C ASN A 295 13.14 -5.97 -10.16
N LEU A 296 13.62 -6.68 -9.15
CA LEU A 296 12.95 -6.88 -7.87
C LEU A 296 13.62 -6.00 -6.83
N SER A 297 12.85 -5.16 -6.14
CA SER A 297 13.29 -4.44 -4.96
C SER A 297 12.42 -4.80 -3.78
N VAL A 298 13.02 -5.27 -2.69
CA VAL A 298 12.31 -5.60 -1.46
C VAL A 298 12.75 -4.62 -0.40
N THR A 299 11.81 -3.79 0.08
CA THR A 299 12.04 -2.83 1.15
C THR A 299 11.31 -3.28 2.40
N LYS A 300 12.02 -3.34 3.53
CA LYS A 300 11.49 -3.79 4.81
C LYS A 300 11.09 -2.61 5.68
N PHE A 301 9.84 -2.62 6.15
CA PHE A 301 9.30 -1.64 7.08
C PHE A 301 8.76 -2.34 8.33
N SER A 302 9.39 -2.09 9.47
CA SER A 302 8.90 -2.59 10.76
C SER A 302 7.86 -1.61 11.33
N LEU A 303 6.70 -2.14 11.71
CA LEU A 303 5.61 -1.34 12.25
C LEU A 303 5.76 -1.11 13.76
N ASN A 304 5.68 0.14 14.19
CA ASN A 304 5.51 0.47 15.59
C ASN A 304 4.05 0.22 16.00
N ALA A 305 3.73 -1.03 16.33
CA ALA A 305 2.37 -1.47 16.67
C ALA A 305 1.78 -0.68 17.84
N ARG A 306 2.58 -0.33 18.85
CA ARG A 306 2.13 0.48 19.99
C ARG A 306 1.65 1.85 19.55
N LYS A 307 2.42 2.56 18.74
CA LYS A 307 2.06 3.89 18.26
C LYS A 307 0.86 3.83 17.29
N PHE A 308 0.79 2.79 16.48
CA PHE A 308 -0.37 2.53 15.62
C PHE A 308 -1.63 2.34 16.46
N GLU A 309 -1.58 1.50 17.48
CA GLU A 309 -2.70 1.21 18.37
C GLU A 309 -3.19 2.46 19.12
N GLN A 310 -2.27 3.30 19.60
CA GLN A 310 -2.59 4.60 20.23
C GLN A 310 -3.38 5.53 19.30
N ASN A 311 -3.27 5.37 17.98
CA ASN A 311 -3.97 6.19 16.98
C ASN A 311 -5.13 5.44 16.30
N ARG A 312 -5.41 4.18 16.67
CA ARG A 312 -6.43 3.35 16.03
C ARG A 312 -7.80 4.01 16.00
N ALA A 313 -8.25 4.60 17.11
CA ALA A 313 -9.55 5.27 17.17
C ALA A 313 -9.67 6.41 16.13
N LYS A 314 -8.59 7.18 15.91
CA LYS A 314 -8.57 8.24 14.88
C LYS A 314 -8.64 7.63 13.48
N PHE A 315 -7.95 6.51 13.27
CA PHE A 315 -7.97 5.78 12.00
C PHE A 315 -9.36 5.20 11.71
N ASP A 316 -10.01 4.60 12.71
CA ASP A 316 -11.39 4.10 12.59
C ASP A 316 -12.36 5.20 12.16
N GLN A 317 -12.24 6.39 12.74
CA GLN A 317 -13.07 7.55 12.35
C GLN A 317 -12.85 7.96 10.89
N MET A 318 -11.60 8.01 10.42
CA MET A 318 -11.29 8.31 9.02
C MET A 318 -11.89 7.27 8.07
N PHE A 319 -11.76 5.98 8.40
CA PHE A 319 -12.32 4.89 7.60
C PHE A 319 -13.85 4.89 7.60
N GLN A 320 -14.46 5.16 8.75
CA GLN A 320 -15.92 5.26 8.86
C GLN A 320 -16.47 6.38 7.99
N LEU A 321 -15.76 7.51 7.89
CA LEU A 321 -16.15 8.64 7.06
C LEU A 321 -16.00 8.35 5.56
N VAL A 322 -14.95 7.63 5.15
CA VAL A 322 -14.63 7.41 3.73
C VAL A 322 -15.29 6.16 3.16
N THR A 323 -15.52 5.13 3.97
CA THR A 323 -15.93 3.79 3.50
C THR A 323 -17.18 3.25 4.17
N ASP A 324 -17.81 4.04 5.06
CA ASP A 324 -18.91 3.62 5.94
C ASP A 324 -18.58 2.40 6.81
N SER A 325 -17.30 2.05 6.91
CA SER A 325 -16.77 0.89 7.63
C SER A 325 -15.62 1.34 8.54
N ASN A 326 -15.50 0.73 9.71
CA ASN A 326 -14.30 0.95 10.53
C ASN A 326 -13.05 0.33 9.86
N LEU A 327 -11.87 0.65 10.40
CA LEU A 327 -10.58 0.24 9.81
C LEU A 327 -10.47 -1.28 9.70
N ARG A 328 -10.94 -2.01 10.72
CA ARG A 328 -10.89 -3.47 10.77
C ARG A 328 -11.77 -4.11 9.70
N ALA A 329 -13.00 -3.63 9.56
CA ALA A 329 -13.94 -4.18 8.58
C ALA A 329 -13.41 -3.95 7.15
N TYR A 330 -12.90 -2.75 6.85
CA TYR A 330 -12.27 -2.49 5.57
C TYR A 330 -11.00 -3.33 5.36
N SER A 331 -10.16 -3.52 6.40
CA SER A 331 -8.94 -4.31 6.27
C SER A 331 -9.20 -5.77 5.94
N GLN A 332 -10.31 -6.35 6.42
CA GLN A 332 -10.73 -7.69 6.06
C GLN A 332 -11.15 -7.83 4.59
N LEU A 333 -11.69 -6.77 3.99
CA LEU A 333 -12.05 -6.73 2.57
C LEU A 333 -10.83 -6.57 1.66
N LEU A 334 -9.90 -5.69 2.05
CA LEU A 334 -8.72 -5.35 1.25
C LEU A 334 -7.68 -6.47 1.21
N ASN A 335 -7.36 -7.07 2.36
CA ASN A 335 -6.20 -7.95 2.51
C ASN A 335 -6.53 -9.39 2.06
N LYS A 336 -5.59 -10.03 1.36
CA LYS A 336 -5.57 -11.49 1.20
C LYS A 336 -4.87 -12.11 2.40
N GLN A 337 -5.62 -12.97 3.08
CA GLN A 337 -5.23 -13.59 4.33
C GLN A 337 -4.80 -15.02 4.05
N LEU A 338 -3.51 -15.32 4.29
CA LEU A 338 -2.98 -16.68 4.15
C LEU A 338 -2.53 -17.19 5.52
N LYS A 339 -2.48 -18.51 5.66
CA LYS A 339 -1.89 -19.17 6.82
C LYS A 339 -0.73 -20.04 6.35
N THR A 340 0.36 -20.02 7.10
CA THR A 340 1.52 -20.90 6.87
C THR A 340 1.71 -21.81 8.07
N ASN A 341 2.21 -23.02 7.81
CA ASN A 341 2.63 -23.93 8.87
C ASN A 341 4.03 -23.57 9.39
N GLU A 342 4.74 -22.69 8.69
CA GLU A 342 6.07 -22.23 9.09
C GLU A 342 5.98 -21.38 10.34
N ALA A 343 6.87 -21.71 11.28
CA ALA A 343 7.03 -20.92 12.49
C ALA A 343 7.52 -19.52 12.10
N ASN A 344 8.65 -19.37 11.39
CA ASN A 344 9.31 -18.07 11.23
C ASN A 344 9.45 -17.57 9.78
N PRO A 345 8.34 -17.26 9.08
CA PRO A 345 8.41 -16.71 7.73
C PRO A 345 9.08 -15.33 7.73
N GLY A 346 9.98 -15.10 6.76
CA GLY A 346 10.64 -13.81 6.52
C GLY A 346 11.91 -13.54 7.32
N ASP A 347 12.43 -14.52 8.07
CA ASP A 347 13.63 -14.41 8.90
C ASP A 347 14.72 -15.42 8.47
N LYS A 348 15.07 -15.42 7.18
CA LYS A 348 16.14 -16.26 6.60
C LYS A 348 17.53 -15.61 6.59
N ASN A 349 17.71 -14.49 7.29
CA ASN A 349 18.98 -13.77 7.37
C ASN A 349 19.57 -13.81 8.77
#